data_AF-R6R177-F1
#
_entry.id   AF-R6R177-F1
#
_cell.length_a   1.000
_cell.length_b   1.000
_cell.length_c   1.000
_cell.angle_alpha   90.00
_cell.angle_beta   90.00
_cell.angle_gamma   90.00
#
_symmetry.space_group_name_H-M   'P 1'
#
loop_
_entity.id
_entity.type
_entity.pdbx_description
1 polymer ?
#
loop_
_entity_poly.entity_id
_entity_poly.type
_entity_poly.pdbx_seq_one_letter_code
_entity_poly.pdbx_strand_id
1 'polypeptide(L)' 'MDEKIFDKVEEKTNVKREDIISLAKSIQGKDMNNERNLRKLIQDVAKLAGKKVSKEKEEKIIKAVKKDQVKDNLNKML' A
#
# COMPACT_ATOMS: atom_id res chain seq x y z
N MET A 1 -6.60 -2.03 -15.22
CA MET A 1 -6.36 -1.10 -14.10
C MET A 1 -7.26 0.10 -14.34
N ASP A 2 -8.28 0.30 -13.50
CA ASP A 2 -9.28 1.35 -13.71
C ASP A 2 -8.68 2.75 -13.52
N GLU A 3 -8.68 3.56 -14.59
CA GLU A 3 -8.25 4.97 -14.56
C GLU A 3 -8.94 5.76 -13.42
N LYS A 4 -10.20 5.43 -13.14
CA LYS A 4 -11.03 6.00 -12.07
C LYS A 4 -10.43 5.87 -10.66
N ILE A 5 -9.58 4.87 -10.41
CA ILE A 5 -8.92 4.72 -9.10
C ILE A 5 -7.78 5.74 -8.98
N PHE A 6 -7.00 5.93 -10.05
CA PHE A 6 -5.91 6.91 -10.06
C PHE A 6 -6.45 8.34 -9.92
N ASP A 7 -7.52 8.68 -10.64
CA ASP A 7 -8.11 10.02 -10.61
C ASP A 7 -8.61 10.38 -9.20
N LYS A 8 -9.24 9.42 -8.50
CA LYS A 8 -9.69 9.60 -7.11
C LYS A 8 -8.54 9.76 -6.12
N VAL A 9 -7.41 9.09 -6.36
CA VAL A 9 -6.23 9.19 -5.50
C VAL A 9 -5.56 10.54 -5.72
N GLU A 10 -5.41 10.97 -6.97
CA GLU A 10 -4.87 12.27 -7.33
C GLU A 10 -5.72 13.40 -6.74
N GLU A 11 -7.04 13.36 -6.90
CA GLU A 11 -7.97 14.34 -6.33
C GLU A 11 -7.88 14.45 -4.79
N LYS A 12 -7.72 13.33 -4.09
CA LYS A 12 -7.75 13.28 -2.62
C LYS A 12 -6.39 13.48 -1.94
N THR A 13 -5.30 13.19 -2.64
CA THR A 13 -3.96 13.12 -2.06
C THR A 13 -2.91 13.89 -2.84
N ASN A 14 -3.27 14.46 -4.00
CA ASN A 14 -2.36 15.17 -4.91
C ASN A 14 -1.18 14.31 -5.38
N VAL A 15 -1.36 12.98 -5.37
CA VAL A 15 -0.36 12.01 -5.82
C VAL A 15 -0.60 11.74 -7.30
N LYS A 16 0.45 11.87 -8.11
CA LYS A 16 0.35 11.65 -9.55
C LYS A 16 0.31 10.17 -9.88
N ARG A 17 -0.34 9.85 -11.00
CA ARG A 17 -0.32 8.48 -11.58
C ARG A 17 1.09 7.92 -11.71
N GLU A 18 2.06 8.73 -12.13
CA GLU A 18 3.47 8.36 -12.29
C GLU A 18 4.12 7.89 -10.98
N ASP A 19 3.82 8.56 -9.88
CA ASP A 19 4.32 8.21 -8.54
C ASP A 19 3.75 6.86 -8.10
N ILE A 20 2.46 6.63 -8.35
CA ILE A 20 1.78 5.37 -8.01
C ILE A 20 2.37 4.21 -8.83
N ILE A 21 2.59 4.42 -10.14
CA ILE A 21 3.21 3.41 -11.01
C ILE A 21 4.66 3.13 -10.60
N SER A 22 5.43 4.16 -10.30
CA SER A 22 6.82 4.01 -9.84
C SER A 22 6.90 3.27 -8.51
N LEU A 23 5.98 3.56 -7.60
CA LEU A 23 5.85 2.86 -6.35
C LEU A 23 5.50 1.39 -6.58
N ALA A 24 4.52 1.09 -7.43
CA ALA A 24 4.12 -0.27 -7.79
C ALA A 24 5.30 -1.07 -8.38
N LYS A 25 6.13 -0.44 -9.23
CA LYS A 25 7.35 -1.06 -9.74
C LYS A 25 8.39 -1.29 -8.65
N SER A 26 8.55 -0.37 -7.70
CA SER A 26 9.53 -0.47 -6.62
C SER A 26 9.25 -1.59 -5.61
N ILE A 27 8.00 -2.06 -5.58
CA ILE A 27 7.54 -3.18 -4.76
C ILE A 27 7.40 -4.48 -5.54
N GLN A 28 7.35 -4.41 -6.87
CA GLN A 28 7.33 -5.56 -7.74
C GLN A 28 8.64 -6.35 -7.56
N GLY A 29 8.55 -7.55 -6.98
CA GLY A 29 9.71 -8.38 -6.63
C GLY A 29 10.22 -8.23 -5.19
N LYS A 30 9.62 -7.36 -4.36
CA LYS A 30 9.84 -7.34 -2.91
C LYS A 30 8.83 -8.25 -2.21
N ASP A 31 9.29 -8.96 -1.19
CA ASP A 31 8.40 -9.72 -0.32
C ASP A 31 7.58 -8.78 0.57
N MET A 32 6.28 -8.72 0.28
CA MET A 32 5.29 -7.92 1.00
C MET A 32 4.81 -8.57 2.29
N ASN A 33 5.17 -9.84 2.55
CA ASN A 33 4.98 -10.47 3.85
C ASN A 33 5.98 -9.93 4.89
N ASN A 34 7.12 -9.40 4.43
CA ASN A 34 8.12 -8.83 5.31
C ASN A 34 7.65 -7.49 5.88
N GLU A 35 7.47 -7.46 7.20
CA GLU A 35 7.00 -6.28 7.92
C GLU A 35 7.89 -5.05 7.73
N ARG A 36 9.21 -5.23 7.61
CA ARG A 36 10.14 -4.12 7.40
C ARG A 36 9.91 -3.46 6.04
N ASN A 37 9.69 -4.27 5.01
CA ASN A 37 9.40 -3.79 3.65
C ASN A 37 8.04 -3.09 3.62
N LEU A 38 7.03 -3.70 4.25
CA LEU A 38 5.68 -3.15 4.31
C LEU A 38 5.63 -1.83 5.07
N ARG A 39 6.34 -1.73 6.21
CA ARG A 39 6.44 -0.49 6.98
C ARG A 39 7.11 0.62 6.17
N LYS A 40 8.22 0.32 5.48
CA LYS A 40 8.91 1.29 4.62
C LYS A 40 8.00 1.78 3.50
N LEU A 41 7.28 0.86 2.85
CA LEU A 41 6.30 1.19 1.82
C LEU A 41 5.19 2.13 2.33
N ILE A 42 4.61 1.84 3.50
CA ILE A 42 3.57 2.67 4.10
C ILE A 42 4.09 4.09 4.34
N GLN A 43 5.33 4.23 4.82
CA GLN A 43 5.95 5.54 5.03
C GLN A 43 6.21 6.29 3.73
N ASP A 44 6.69 5.59 2.70
CA ASP A 44 6.96 6.20 1.39
C ASP A 44 5.66 6.67 0.73
N VAL A 45 4.59 5.87 0.78
CA VAL A 45 3.23 6.26 0.35
C VAL A 45 2.72 7.45 1.14
N ALA A 46 2.86 7.41 2.47
CA ALA A 46 2.37 8.45 3.35
C ALA A 46 3.03 9.81 3.05
N LYS A 47 4.34 9.80 2.82
CA LYS A 47 5.10 10.99 2.41
C LYS A 47 4.65 11.51 1.06
N LEU A 48 4.48 10.64 0.06
CA LEU A 48 3.98 11.03 -1.27
C LEU A 48 2.58 11.64 -1.19
N ALA A 49 1.68 11.05 -0.38
CA ALA A 49 0.32 11.53 -0.17
C ALA A 49 0.21 12.73 0.79
N GLY A 50 1.34 13.24 1.31
CA GLY A 50 1.35 14.33 2.30
C GLY A 50 0.64 13.98 3.62
N LYS A 51 0.47 12.69 3.93
CA LYS A 51 -0.20 12.22 5.15
C LYS A 51 0.83 11.80 6.19
N LYS A 52 0.62 12.21 7.45
CA LYS A 52 1.39 11.68 8.59
C LYS A 52 0.75 10.40 9.09
N VAL A 53 1.57 9.35 9.19
CA VAL A 53 1.18 8.06 9.76
C VAL A 53 1.99 7.87 11.05
N SER A 54 1.30 7.64 12.17
CA SER A 54 1.95 7.31 13.44
C SER A 54 2.29 5.81 13.48
N LYS A 55 3.23 5.41 14.34
CA LYS A 55 3.59 3.99 14.52
C LYS A 55 2.38 3.08 14.74
N GLU A 56 1.43 3.52 15.56
CA GLU A 56 0.20 2.76 15.82
C GLU A 56 -0.65 2.58 14.55
N LYS A 57 -0.76 3.63 13.71
CA LYS A 57 -1.46 3.54 12.43
C LYS A 57 -0.72 2.64 11.45
N GLU A 58 0.60 2.71 11.39
CA GLU A 58 1.41 1.79 10.58
C GLU A 58 1.14 0.33 10.97
N GLU A 59 1.15 0.01 12.27
CA GLU A 59 0.87 -1.34 12.76
C GLU A 59 -0.55 -1.82 12.40
N LYS A 60 -1.55 -0.95 12.51
CA LYS A 60 -2.92 -1.27 12.10
C LYS A 60 -3.01 -1.58 10.60
N ILE A 61 -2.34 -0.79 9.76
CA ILE A 61 -2.29 -1.01 8.32
C ILE A 61 -1.56 -2.33 8.01
N ILE A 62 -0.41 -2.58 8.64
CA ILE A 62 0.36 -3.83 8.48
C ILE A 62 -0.50 -5.05 8.84
N LYS A 63 -1.20 -4.99 9.97
CA LYS A 63 -2.09 -6.07 10.41
C LYS A 63 -3.25 -6.28 9.45
N ALA A 64 -3.86 -5.22 8.92
CA ALA A 64 -4.94 -5.32 7.95
C ALA A 64 -4.46 -5.98 6.65
N VAL A 65 -3.34 -5.50 6.08
CA VAL A 65 -2.76 -6.06 4.86
C VAL A 65 -2.40 -7.54 5.02
N LYS A 66 -1.73 -7.91 6.12
CA LYS A 66 -1.41 -9.32 6.42
C LYS A 66 -2.68 -10.17 6.61
N LYS A 67 -3.70 -9.64 7.30
CA LYS A 67 -4.95 -10.36 7.56
C LYS A 67 -5.76 -10.60 6.28
N ASP A 68 -5.81 -9.64 5.37
CA ASP A 68 -6.51 -9.82 4.09
C ASP A 68 -5.77 -10.79 3.17
N GLN A 69 -4.43 -10.79 3.15
CA GLN A 69 -3.65 -11.83 2.46
C GLN A 69 -3.96 -13.24 2.99
N VAL A 70 -4.12 -13.38 4.31
CA VAL A 70 -4.49 -14.67 4.93
C VAL A 70 -5.90 -15.11 4.49
N LYS A 71 -6.86 -14.18 4.41
CA LYS A 71 -8.22 -14.50 3.94
C LYS A 71 -8.26 -14.92 2.46
N ASP A 72 -7.51 -14.23 1.59
CA ASP A 72 -7.41 -14.59 0.18
C ASP A 72 -6.77 -15.97 -0.03
N ASN A 73 -5.79 -16.33 0.81
CA ASN A 73 -5.18 -17.66 0.77
C ASN A 73 -6.14 -18.75 1.27
N LEU A 74 -6.91 -18.48 2.32
CA LEU A 74 -7.92 -19.42 2.83
C LEU A 74 -9.04 -19.68 1.80
N ASN A 75 -9.51 -18.64 1.11
CA ASN A 75 -10.51 -18.78 0.04
C ASN A 75 -10.00 -19.53 -1.21
N LYS A 76 -8.68 -19.60 -1.42
CA LYS A 76 -8.08 -20.38 -2.52
C LYS A 76 -7.82 -21.85 -2.16
N MET A 77 -7.93 -22.21 -0.87
CA MET A 77 -7.73 -23.58 -0.38
C MET A 77 -9.06 -24.34 -0.12
N LEU A 78 -10.19 -23.65 -0.25
CA LEU A 78 -11.55 -24.21 -0.23
C LEU A 78 -12.06 -24.37 -1.66
#